data_AF-A0A3L7TF01-F1
#
_entry.id   AF-A0A3L7TF01-F1
#
_cell.length_a   1.000
_cell.length_b   1.000
_cell.length_c   1.000
_cell.angle_alpha   90.00
_cell.angle_beta   90.00
_cell.angle_gamma   90.00
#
_symmetry.space_group_name_H-M   'P 1'
#
loop_
_entity.id
_entity.type
_entity.pdbx_description
1 polymer ?
#
loop_
_entity_poly.entity_id
_entity_poly.type
_entity_poly.pdbx_seq_one_letter_code
_entity_poly.pdbx_strand_id
1 'polypeptide(L)' 'RGRQNVASYFVHELGLDWRLGAQYFEAALVDYDVYSNWGNWAYLAGVGNDPRENRQFNITRQANTYDPTGSYQKLWLD' A
#
# COMPACT_ATOMS: atom_id res chain seq x y z
N ARG A 1 2.97 8.23 1.15
CA ARG A 1 1.69 7.98 0.44
C ARG A 1 1.73 6.70 -0.42
N GLY A 2 2.76 6.51 -1.26
CA GLY A 2 2.87 5.33 -2.15
C GLY A 2 2.65 3.97 -1.48
N ARG A 3 3.33 3.69 -0.35
CA ARG A 3 3.19 2.41 0.40
C ARG A 3 1.74 2.02 0.72
N GLN A 4 0.91 2.98 1.13
CA GLN A 4 -0.49 2.73 1.47
C GLN A 4 -1.33 2.39 0.22
N ASN A 5 -1.10 3.11 -0.88
CA ASN A 5 -1.82 2.89 -2.13
C ASN A 5 -1.48 1.53 -2.75
N VAL A 6 -0.20 1.15 -2.78
CA VAL A 6 0.20 -0.14 -3.34
C VAL A 6 -0.25 -1.31 -2.47
N ALA A 7 -0.16 -1.19 -1.14
CA ALA A 7 -0.65 -2.23 -0.24
C ALA A 7 -2.18 -2.37 -0.33
N SER A 8 -2.92 -1.27 -0.42
CA SER A 8 -4.37 -1.31 -0.62
C SER A 8 -4.76 -1.94 -1.96
N TYR A 9 -4.09 -1.56 -3.06
CA TYR A 9 -4.29 -2.17 -4.37
C TYR A 9 -4.00 -3.67 -4.35
N PHE A 10 -2.88 -4.07 -3.75
CA PHE A 10 -2.46 -5.46 -3.64
C PHE A 10 -3.48 -6.33 -2.89
N VAL A 11 -4.05 -5.82 -1.80
CA VAL A 11 -5.03 -6.57 -1.01
C VAL A 11 -6.42 -6.54 -1.64
N HIS A 12 -6.90 -5.35 -2.04
CA HIS A 12 -8.32 -5.16 -2.37
C HIS A 12 -8.62 -5.29 -3.86
N GLU A 13 -7.72 -4.82 -4.73
CA GLU A 13 -7.92 -4.89 -6.19
C GLU A 13 -7.38 -6.19 -6.79
N LEU A 14 -6.21 -6.66 -6.29
CA LEU A 14 -5.64 -7.95 -6.73
C LEU A 14 -6.14 -9.14 -5.90
N GLY A 15 -6.72 -8.91 -4.72
CA GLY A 15 -7.23 -10.00 -3.85
C GLY A 15 -6.13 -10.92 -3.31
N LEU A 16 -4.89 -10.45 -3.24
CA LEU A 16 -3.74 -11.27 -2.86
C LEU A 16 -3.54 -11.31 -1.33
N ASP A 17 -2.89 -12.39 -0.86
CA ASP A 17 -2.52 -12.52 0.55
C ASP A 17 -1.52 -11.43 0.95
N TRP A 18 -1.98 -10.52 1.82
CA TRP A 18 -1.22 -9.37 2.29
C TRP A 18 0.17 -9.73 2.84
N ARG A 19 0.36 -10.94 3.36
CA ARG A 19 1.65 -11.42 3.90
C ARG A 19 2.74 -11.47 2.83
N LEU A 20 2.37 -11.75 1.57
CA LEU A 20 3.31 -11.73 0.45
C LEU A 20 3.83 -10.33 0.18
N GLY A 21 2.95 -9.33 0.23
CA GLY A 21 3.33 -7.93 0.10
C GLY A 21 4.20 -7.45 1.26
N ALA A 22 3.88 -7.87 2.49
CA ALA A 22 4.69 -7.59 3.68
C ALA A 22 6.11 -8.18 3.58
N GLN A 23 6.22 -9.44 3.13
CA GLN A 23 7.51 -10.11 2.91
C GLN A 23 8.32 -9.45 1.80
N TYR A 24 7.68 -9.03 0.71
CA TYR A 24 8.36 -8.29 -0.35
C TYR A 24 8.94 -6.96 0.18
N PHE A 25 8.17 -6.23 0.98
CA PHE A 25 8.67 -5.00 1.62
C PHE A 25 9.80 -5.29 2.62
N GLU A 26 9.72 -6.39 3.35
CA GLU A 26 10.81 -6.83 4.24
C GLU A 26 12.12 -7.07 3.49
N ALA A 27 12.06 -7.67 2.30
CA ALA A 27 13.24 -7.94 1.50
C ALA A 27 13.77 -6.69 0.75
N ALA A 28 12.90 -5.75 0.37
CA ALA A 28 13.23 -4.67 -0.56
C ALA A 28 13.43 -3.30 0.09
N LEU A 29 12.85 -3.04 1.27
CA LEU A 29 12.93 -1.73 1.91
C LEU A 29 14.26 -1.55 2.64
N VAL A 30 15.01 -0.51 2.25
CA VAL A 30 16.23 -0.09 2.97
C VAL A 30 15.94 0.36 4.41
N ASP A 31 14.72 0.83 4.67
CA ASP A 31 14.22 1.31 5.96
C ASP A 31 13.26 0.32 6.63
N TYR A 32 13.43 -0.99 6.36
CA TYR A 32 12.59 -2.00 6.98
C TYR A 32 12.64 -1.95 8.50
N ASP A 33 11.46 -1.91 9.11
CA ASP A 33 11.21 -2.15 10.53
C ASP A 33 10.08 -3.16 10.64
N VAL A 34 10.29 -4.21 11.43
CA VAL A 34 9.36 -5.35 11.54
C VAL A 34 7.98 -4.91 12.03
N TYR A 35 7.92 -4.07 13.05
CA TYR A 35 6.65 -3.67 13.65
C TYR A 35 5.88 -2.71 12.73
N SER A 36 6.58 -1.74 12.16
CA SER A 36 6.00 -0.75 11.25
C SER A 36 5.54 -1.41 9.95
N ASN A 37 6.32 -2.31 9.36
CA ASN A 37 5.95 -2.96 8.10
C ASN A 37 4.74 -3.88 8.29
N TRP A 38 4.88 -4.89 9.14
CA TRP A 38 3.84 -5.91 9.32
C TRP A 38 2.57 -5.33 9.94
N GLY A 39 2.70 -4.39 10.88
CA GLY A 39 1.56 -3.69 11.48
C GLY A 39 0.76 -2.88 10.46
N ASN A 40 1.43 -2.14 9.56
CA ASN A 40 0.73 -1.36 8.52
C ASN A 40 0.06 -2.26 7.47
N TRP A 41 0.69 -3.36 7.08
CA TRP A 41 0.09 -4.32 6.16
C TRP A 41 -1.14 -5.02 6.76
N ALA A 42 -1.06 -5.50 8.01
CA ALA A 42 -2.19 -6.08 8.73
C ALA A 42 -3.33 -5.06 8.92
N TYR A 43 -2.98 -3.81 9.22
CA TYR A 43 -3.93 -2.70 9.32
C TYR A 43 -4.69 -2.45 8.00
N LEU A 44 -4.00 -2.46 6.86
CA LEU A 44 -4.62 -2.26 5.55
C LEU A 44 -5.42 -3.47 5.07
N ALA A 45 -5.01 -4.67 5.47
CA ALA A 45 -5.72 -5.91 5.19
C ALA A 45 -6.96 -6.13 6.06
N GLY A 46 -7.23 -5.23 7.02
CA GLY A 46 -8.40 -5.32 7.90
C GLY A 46 -8.31 -6.42 8.96
N VAL A 47 -7.17 -7.08 9.11
CA VAL A 47 -6.92 -8.14 10.10
C VAL A 47 -6.18 -7.64 11.35
N GLY A 48 -5.89 -6.33 11.41
CA GLY A 48 -5.27 -5.67 12.55
C GLY A 48 -6.25 -5.22 13.65
N ASN A 49 -5.72 -4.50 14.63
CA ASN A 49 -6.41 -4.14 15.88
C ASN A 49 -7.56 -3.10 15.76
N ASP A 50 -7.87 -2.63 14.54
CA ASP A 50 -9.01 -1.76 14.23
C ASP A 50 -9.60 -2.22 12.89
N PRO A 51 -10.44 -3.27 12.87
CA PRO A 51 -10.99 -3.83 11.64
C PRO A 51 -12.12 -2.93 11.13
N ARG A 52 -11.76 -1.91 10.34
CA ARG A 52 -12.72 -1.10 9.59
C ARG A 52 -12.91 -1.69 8.20
N GLU A 53 -14.16 -1.94 7.83
CA GLU A 53 -14.53 -2.56 6.55
C GLU A 53 -14.15 -1.69 5.32
N ASN A 54 -14.02 -0.37 5.47
CA ASN A 54 -13.80 0.57 4.36
C ASN A 54 -12.38 1.14 4.29
N ARG A 55 -11.34 0.29 4.20
CA ARG A 55 -9.93 0.74 4.05
C ARG A 55 -9.35 0.63 2.64
N GLN A 56 -10.19 0.32 1.66
CA GLN A 56 -9.82 0.36 0.26
C GLN A 56 -9.56 1.81 -0.18
N PHE A 57 -8.40 2.05 -0.78
CA PHE A 57 -8.06 3.32 -1.38
C PHE A 57 -8.54 3.35 -2.83
N ASN A 58 -9.24 4.42 -3.21
CA ASN A 58 -9.50 4.70 -4.62
C ASN A 58 -8.21 5.24 -5.25
N ILE A 59 -7.52 4.40 -6.04
CA ILE A 59 -6.19 4.72 -6.60
C ILE A 59 -6.24 5.91 -7.55
N THR A 60 -7.26 6.02 -8.40
CA THR A 60 -7.43 7.15 -9.32
C THR A 60 -7.56 8.47 -8.55
N ARG A 61 -8.37 8.50 -7.49
CA ARG A 61 -8.51 9.67 -6.63
C ARG A 61 -7.21 10.02 -5.92
N GLN A 62 -6.46 9.01 -5.48
CA GLN A 62 -5.15 9.20 -4.83
C GLN A 62 -4.13 9.79 -5.80
N ALA A 63 -4.06 9.30 -7.04
CA ALA A 63 -3.21 9.85 -8.08
C ALA A 63 -3.57 11.32 -8.36
N ASN A 64 -4.85 11.63 -8.59
CA ASN A 64 -5.29 13.01 -8.85
C ASN A 64 -5.03 13.96 -7.67
N THR A 65 -5.04 13.44 -6.44
CA THR A 65 -4.82 14.25 -5.22
C THR A 65 -3.34 14.48 -4.94
N TYR A 66 -2.50 13.46 -5.11
CA TYR A 66 -1.10 13.48 -4.68
C TYR A 66 -0.10 13.62 -5.84
N ASP A 67 -0.53 13.46 -7.09
CA ASP A 67 0.24 13.64 -8.31
C ASP A 67 -0.61 14.30 -9.42
N PRO A 68 -1.14 15.52 -9.20
CA PRO A 68 -2.10 16.16 -10.12
C PRO A 68 -1.52 16.47 -11.51
N THR A 69 -0.20 16.61 -11.64
CA THR A 69 0.49 16.86 -12.91
C THR A 69 1.02 15.56 -13.56
N GLY A 70 0.88 14.43 -12.87
CA GLY A 70 1.45 13.14 -13.27
C GLY A 70 2.97 13.13 -13.28
N SER A 71 3.64 14.06 -12.59
CA SER A 71 5.10 14.18 -12.63
C SER A 71 5.79 13.02 -11.96
N TYR A 72 5.23 12.49 -10.86
CA TYR A 72 5.77 11.31 -10.20
C TYR A 72 5.56 10.06 -11.05
N GLN A 73 4.38 9.87 -11.63
CA GLN A 73 4.12 8.75 -12.53
C GLN A 73 5.03 8.78 -13.77
N LYS A 74 5.17 9.93 -14.44
CA LYS A 74 6.06 10.10 -15.60
C LYS A 74 7.52 9.82 -15.27
N LEU A 75 7.97 10.15 -14.06
CA LEU A 75 9.36 9.88 -13.63
C LEU A 75 9.68 8.38 -13.55
N TRP A 76 8.69 7.51 -13.33
CA TRP A 76 8.90 6.09 -13.02
C TRP A 76 8.28 5.11 -14.02
N LEU A 77 7.48 5.59 -15.00
CA LEU A 77 6.73 4.76 -15.95
C LEU A 77 7.16 4.97 -17.41
N ASP A 78 8.44 5.26 -17.66
CA ASP A 78 9.00 5.45 -19.01
C ASP A 78 8.50 4.41 -20.04
#